data_AF-A0A060BV27-F1
#
_entry.id   AF-A0A060BV27-F1
#
_cell.length_a   1.000
_cell.length_b   1.000
_cell.length_c   1.000
_cell.angle_alpha   90.00
_cell.angle_beta   90.00
_cell.angle_gamma   90.00
#
_symmetry.space_group_name_H-M   'P 1'
#
loop_
_entity.id
_entity.type
_entity.pdbx_description
1 polymer ?
#
loop_
_entity_poly.entity_id
_entity_poly.type
_entity_poly.pdbx_seq_one_letter_code
_entity_poly.pdbx_strand_id
1 'polypeptide(L)'
;GGARRRRRHGRPERTYRVGDLVAYGGITYRNIQAHRSIETWTPPATPALWQALTTNANTDCAAVPPAPAGLATSNLSASGVTLEWTAPTMPENCASTGYTIYVDGTSVGTTLDTSYAISGLSASTSYRLTVTASDSKGTS
;
A
#
# COMPACT_ATOMS: atom_id res chain seq x y z
N GLY A 1 5.02 -61.95 -8.77
CA GLY A 1 3.95 -61.63 -7.80
C GLY A 1 4.60 -61.21 -6.50
N GLY A 2 4.11 -60.27 -5.69
CA GLY A 2 2.85 -59.54 -5.64
C GLY A 2 2.88 -58.66 -4.38
N ALA A 3 2.14 -57.56 -4.43
CA ALA A 3 1.84 -56.53 -3.41
C ALA A 3 1.98 -56.93 -1.92
N ARG A 4 2.34 -56.02 -1.00
CA ARG A 4 1.41 -55.01 -0.45
C ARG A 4 2.08 -53.73 0.05
N ARG A 5 1.58 -52.62 -0.48
CA ARG A 5 1.76 -51.23 -0.04
C ARG A 5 1.23 -51.03 1.38
N ARG A 6 1.94 -50.28 2.21
CA ARG A 6 1.33 -49.28 3.11
C ARG A 6 2.23 -48.05 3.17
N ARG A 7 1.74 -46.98 2.55
CA ARG A 7 2.28 -45.61 2.67
C ARG A 7 2.29 -45.26 4.16
N ARG A 8 3.45 -44.98 4.74
CA ARG A 8 3.50 -44.32 6.06
C ARG A 8 3.25 -42.84 5.83
N HIS A 9 1.97 -42.52 5.88
CA HIS A 9 1.40 -41.19 6.02
C HIS A 9 1.79 -40.62 7.40
N GLY A 10 2.11 -39.33 7.44
CA GLY A 10 2.18 -38.52 8.66
C GLY A 10 3.48 -38.56 9.44
N ARG A 11 4.18 -37.43 9.52
CA ARG A 11 5.28 -37.22 10.49
C ARG A 11 4.65 -37.10 11.89
N PRO A 12 5.05 -37.90 12.89
CA PRO A 12 4.45 -37.86 14.21
C PRO A 12 4.93 -36.63 15.01
N GLU A 13 4.00 -36.00 15.74
CA GLU A 13 4.23 -35.43 17.08
C GLU A 13 4.98 -34.09 17.20
N ARG A 14 4.44 -33.02 16.60
CA ARG A 14 4.92 -31.66 16.90
C ARG A 14 4.34 -31.18 18.24
N THR A 15 5.18 -31.17 19.27
CA THR A 15 4.86 -30.51 20.54
C THR A 15 4.91 -29.00 20.32
N TYR A 16 3.77 -28.34 20.48
CA TYR A 16 3.70 -26.89 20.48
C TYR A 16 3.80 -26.39 21.91
N ARG A 17 4.72 -25.46 22.15
CA ARG A 17 4.81 -24.71 23.41
C ARG A 17 3.89 -23.49 23.34
N VAL A 18 3.53 -22.95 24.49
CA VAL A 18 2.85 -21.65 24.55
C VAL A 18 3.73 -20.61 23.86
N GLY A 19 3.18 -19.90 22.89
CA GLY A 19 3.90 -18.91 22.07
C GLY A 19 4.25 -19.37 20.66
N ASP A 20 4.18 -20.66 20.35
CA ASP A 20 4.51 -21.14 19.00
C ASP A 20 3.50 -20.63 17.96
N LEU A 21 4.00 -20.27 16.78
CA LEU A 21 3.19 -19.73 15.68
C LEU A 21 2.95 -20.78 14.59
N VAL A 22 1.71 -20.89 14.11
CA VAL A 22 1.29 -21.80 13.04
C VAL A 22 0.44 -21.06 12.03
N ALA A 23 0.79 -21.14 10.75
CA ALA A 23 -0.03 -20.60 9.67
C ALA A 23 -1.06 -21.65 9.20
N TYR A 24 -2.35 -21.27 9.14
CA TYR A 24 -3.42 -22.11 8.62
C TYR A 24 -4.45 -21.24 7.89
N GLY A 25 -4.78 -21.58 6.64
CA GLY A 25 -5.79 -20.83 5.85
C GLY A 25 -5.45 -19.35 5.62
N GLY A 26 -4.17 -18.96 5.64
CA GLY A 26 -3.73 -17.56 5.49
C GLY A 26 -3.71 -16.74 6.77
N ILE A 27 -4.14 -17.31 7.91
CA ILE A 27 -4.10 -16.67 9.23
C ILE A 27 -2.96 -17.31 10.03
N THR A 28 -2.20 -16.50 10.76
CA THR A 28 -1.22 -17.00 11.74
C THR A 28 -1.92 -17.20 13.07
N TYR A 29 -1.74 -18.35 13.71
CA TYR A 29 -2.29 -18.65 15.01
C TYR A 29 -1.15 -18.81 16.01
N ARG A 30 -1.30 -18.19 17.17
CA ARG A 30 -0.41 -18.39 18.31
C ARG A 30 -0.97 -19.49 19.19
N ASN A 31 -0.16 -20.50 19.48
CA ASN A 31 -0.49 -21.47 20.49
C ASN A 31 -0.52 -20.81 21.88
N ILE A 32 -1.64 -20.89 22.58
CA ILE A 32 -1.79 -20.33 23.93
C ILE A 32 -1.70 -21.39 25.03
N GLN A 33 -1.68 -22.67 24.67
CA GLN A 33 -1.59 -23.77 25.63
C GLN A 33 -0.58 -24.82 25.15
N ALA A 34 0.45 -25.15 25.95
CA ALA A 34 1.42 -26.15 25.53
C ALA A 34 0.74 -27.50 25.34
N HIS A 35 0.77 -28.05 24.12
CA HIS A 35 0.10 -29.30 23.79
C HIS A 35 0.82 -30.05 22.66
N ARG A 36 0.57 -31.36 22.59
CA ARG A 36 1.03 -32.19 21.48
C ARG A 36 -0.06 -32.20 20.41
N SER A 37 0.20 -31.61 19.25
CA SER A 37 -0.80 -31.59 18.17
C SER A 37 -0.95 -32.99 17.55
N ILE A 38 -2.19 -33.38 17.23
CA ILE A 38 -2.53 -34.51 16.36
C ILE A 38 -2.98 -33.97 15.00
N GLU A 39 -2.81 -34.75 13.92
CA GLU A 39 -3.04 -34.33 12.53
C GLU A 39 -4.46 -33.79 12.22
N THR A 40 -5.43 -34.04 13.10
CA THR A 40 -6.83 -33.63 12.93
C THR A 40 -7.21 -32.35 13.68
N TRP A 41 -6.28 -31.73 14.42
CA TRP A 41 -6.56 -30.49 15.14
C TRP A 41 -6.24 -29.27 14.27
N THR A 42 -7.24 -28.81 13.52
CA THR A 42 -7.14 -27.55 12.78
C THR A 42 -7.39 -26.36 13.71
N PRO A 43 -6.59 -25.28 13.65
CA PRO A 43 -6.73 -24.09 14.50
C PRO A 43 -8.15 -23.50 14.68
N PRO A 44 -9.04 -23.45 13.65
CA PRO A 44 -10.40 -22.95 13.84
C PRO A 44 -11.32 -23.85 14.68
N ALA A 45 -10.99 -25.14 14.84
CA ALA A 45 -11.82 -26.09 15.59
C ALA A 45 -11.52 -26.07 17.10
N THR A 46 -10.39 -25.49 17.52
CA THR A 46 -9.96 -25.44 18.93
C THR A 46 -9.46 -24.04 19.31
N PRO A 47 -10.35 -23.02 19.37
CA PRO A 47 -9.98 -21.64 19.72
C PRO A 47 -9.45 -21.50 21.16
N ALA A 48 -9.72 -22.47 22.02
CA ALA A 48 -9.16 -22.53 23.38
C ALA A 48 -7.64 -22.82 23.40
N LEU A 49 -7.09 -23.34 22.31
CA LEU A 49 -5.66 -23.69 22.18
C LEU A 49 -4.91 -22.72 21.27
N TRP A 50 -5.62 -22.09 20.35
CA TRP A 50 -5.05 -21.21 19.34
C TRP A 50 -5.69 -19.83 19.41
N GLN A 51 -4.87 -18.82 19.66
CA GLN A 51 -5.25 -17.45 19.45
C GLN A 51 -4.98 -17.08 17.99
N ALA A 52 -6.03 -16.74 17.24
CA ALA A 52 -5.85 -16.18 15.91
C ALA A 52 -5.07 -14.86 16.04
N LEU A 53 -3.86 -14.83 15.50
CA LEU A 53 -3.21 -13.57 15.18
C LEU A 53 -3.78 -13.20 13.82
N THR A 54 -4.81 -12.36 13.83
CA THR A 54 -5.21 -11.65 12.63
C THR A 54 -3.94 -10.97 12.15
N THR A 55 -3.29 -11.51 11.12
CA THR A 55 -2.35 -10.74 10.34
C THR A 55 -3.24 -9.63 9.80
N ASN A 56 -3.19 -8.46 10.43
CA ASN A 56 -3.76 -7.25 9.87
C ASN A 56 -3.18 -7.19 8.46
N ALA A 57 -3.99 -7.58 7.49
CA ALA A 57 -3.59 -7.62 6.11
C ALA A 57 -3.35 -6.17 5.73
N ASN A 58 -2.07 -5.79 5.77
CA ASN A 58 -1.51 -4.69 5.01
C ASN A 58 -2.35 -3.41 5.01
N THR A 59 -2.39 -2.68 6.13
CA THR A 59 -2.64 -1.22 6.12
C THR A 59 -1.38 -0.48 5.62
N ASP A 60 -0.79 -0.95 4.54
CA ASP A 60 0.22 -0.21 3.80
C ASP A 60 -0.46 0.33 2.55
N CYS A 61 -0.33 1.63 2.34
CA CYS A 61 -0.80 2.29 1.13
C CYS A 61 -0.27 1.52 -0.08
N ALA A 62 -1.13 0.88 -0.87
CA ALA A 62 -0.72 0.15 -2.07
C ALA A 62 -1.23 0.83 -3.35
N ALA A 63 -1.97 1.92 -3.21
CA ALA A 63 -2.55 2.66 -4.32
C ALA A 63 -1.65 3.84 -4.68
N VAL A 64 -1.40 4.02 -5.97
CA VAL A 64 -0.82 5.25 -6.51
C VAL A 64 -1.83 6.39 -6.29
N PRO A 65 -1.38 7.61 -5.94
CA PRO A 65 -2.25 8.75 -5.77
C PRO A 65 -3.04 9.05 -7.05
N PRO A 66 -4.33 9.43 -6.95
CA PRO A 66 -5.07 9.92 -8.10
C PRO A 66 -4.47 11.22 -8.62
N ALA A 67 -4.68 11.52 -9.90
CA ALA A 67 -4.32 12.82 -10.45
C ALA A 67 -5.09 13.96 -9.70
N PRO A 68 -4.43 15.10 -9.41
CA PRO A 68 -5.09 16.25 -8.81
C PRO A 68 -6.18 16.81 -9.74
N ALA A 69 -7.25 17.33 -9.15
CA ALA A 69 -8.39 17.88 -9.90
C ALA A 69 -8.45 19.41 -9.78
N GLY A 70 -9.29 20.05 -10.61
CA GLY A 70 -9.57 21.48 -10.49
C GLY A 70 -8.36 22.37 -10.73
N LEU A 71 -7.47 21.98 -11.67
CA LEU A 71 -6.31 22.79 -12.03
C LEU A 71 -6.76 24.15 -12.57
N ALA A 72 -6.35 25.21 -11.87
CA ALA A 72 -6.62 26.60 -12.19
C ALA A 72 -5.30 27.39 -12.22
N THR A 73 -5.31 28.48 -12.98
CA THR A 73 -4.19 29.42 -13.07
C THR A 73 -4.62 30.78 -12.52
N SER A 74 -3.83 31.35 -11.63
CA SER A 74 -3.99 32.69 -11.06
C SER A 74 -2.71 33.52 -11.29
N ASN A 75 -2.75 34.82 -11.00
CA ASN A 75 -1.59 35.72 -11.06
C ASN A 75 -0.80 35.66 -12.38
N LEU A 76 -1.53 35.56 -13.51
CA LEU A 76 -0.92 35.50 -14.84
C LEU A 76 -0.17 36.80 -15.15
N SER A 77 1.10 36.68 -15.51
CA SER A 77 1.97 37.80 -15.87
C SER A 77 2.77 37.48 -17.13
N ALA A 78 3.50 38.46 -17.66
CA ALA A 78 4.32 38.27 -18.85
C ALA A 78 5.40 37.18 -18.69
N SER A 79 5.78 36.85 -17.46
CA SER A 79 6.86 35.89 -17.18
C SER A 79 6.57 34.88 -16.06
N GLY A 80 5.32 34.76 -15.64
CA GLY A 80 4.95 33.84 -14.57
C GLY A 80 3.44 33.60 -14.43
N VAL A 81 3.12 32.52 -13.74
CA VAL A 81 1.74 32.07 -13.45
C VAL A 81 1.75 31.31 -12.14
N THR A 82 0.70 31.46 -11.33
CA THR A 82 0.47 30.61 -10.18
C THR A 82 -0.51 29.51 -10.56
N LEU A 83 -0.13 28.25 -10.34
CA LEU A 83 -1.02 27.10 -10.45
C LEU A 83 -1.64 26.81 -9.09
N GLU A 84 -2.93 26.53 -9.10
CA GLU A 84 -3.70 26.11 -7.94
C GLU A 84 -4.51 24.87 -8.34
N TRP A 85 -4.56 23.87 -7.48
CA TRP A 85 -5.34 22.66 -7.72
C TRP A 85 -5.98 22.16 -6.44
N THR A 86 -6.87 21.18 -6.56
CA THR A 86 -7.47 20.49 -5.43
C THR A 86 -6.71 19.19 -5.18
N ALA A 87 -6.33 18.95 -3.93
CA ALA A 87 -5.70 17.69 -3.52
C ALA A 87 -6.62 16.50 -3.83
N PRO A 88 -6.09 15.39 -4.38
CA PRO A 88 -6.88 14.20 -4.62
C PRO A 88 -7.29 13.55 -3.29
N THR A 89 -8.45 12.90 -3.27
CA THR A 89 -8.85 12.05 -2.15
C THR A 89 -8.02 10.78 -2.14
N MET A 90 -7.16 10.66 -1.14
CA MET A 90 -6.32 9.47 -0.95
C MET A 90 -7.10 8.33 -0.29
N PRO A 91 -6.86 7.07 -0.69
CA PRO A 91 -7.45 5.92 -0.03
C PRO A 91 -6.92 5.76 1.41
N GLU A 92 -7.66 5.03 2.24
CA GLU A 92 -7.31 4.83 3.64
C GLU A 92 -5.89 4.26 3.79
N ASN A 93 -5.15 4.76 4.79
CA ASN A 93 -3.75 4.41 5.07
C ASN A 93 -2.71 4.94 4.07
N CYS A 94 -3.11 5.79 3.11
CA CYS A 94 -2.17 6.57 2.30
C CYS A 94 -1.87 7.94 2.93
N ALA A 95 -0.58 8.27 3.00
CA ALA A 95 -0.06 9.51 3.60
C ALA A 95 0.24 10.57 2.54
N SER A 96 0.80 11.71 3.00
CA SER A 96 1.07 12.92 2.23
C SER A 96 1.62 12.66 0.83
N THR A 97 0.98 13.30 -0.15
CA THR A 97 1.35 13.24 -1.56
C THR A 97 2.14 14.48 -1.94
N GLY A 98 3.29 14.32 -2.58
CA GLY A 98 4.00 15.42 -3.22
C GLY A 98 3.44 15.68 -4.62
N TYR A 99 3.50 16.92 -5.07
CA TYR A 99 3.07 17.31 -6.39
C TYR A 99 4.27 17.71 -7.24
N THR A 100 4.33 17.20 -8.47
CA THR A 100 5.33 17.60 -9.47
C THR A 100 4.65 18.40 -10.57
N ILE A 101 5.20 19.57 -10.87
CA ILE A 101 4.68 20.49 -11.88
C ILE A 101 5.52 20.37 -13.14
N TYR A 102 4.85 20.24 -14.27
CA TYR A 102 5.46 20.16 -15.59
C TYR A 102 4.97 21.30 -16.49
N VAL A 103 5.90 21.88 -17.24
CA VAL A 103 5.66 22.88 -18.30
C VAL A 103 6.19 22.29 -19.60
N ASP A 104 5.29 22.11 -20.58
CA ASP A 104 5.59 21.45 -21.86
C ASP A 104 6.26 20.07 -21.70
N GLY A 105 5.87 19.36 -20.63
CA GLY A 105 6.43 18.04 -20.28
C GLY A 105 7.76 18.07 -19.53
N THR A 106 8.35 19.24 -19.27
CA THR A 106 9.56 19.38 -18.45
C THR A 106 9.18 19.70 -17.01
N SER A 107 9.72 18.95 -16.04
CA SER A 107 9.48 19.23 -14.62
C SER A 107 10.13 20.55 -14.22
N VAL A 108 9.33 21.51 -13.75
CA VAL A 108 9.82 22.82 -13.28
C VAL A 108 10.02 22.86 -11.77
N GLY A 109 9.37 21.97 -11.03
CA GLY A 109 9.56 21.85 -9.59
C GLY A 109 8.57 20.90 -8.92
N THR A 110 8.74 20.76 -7.61
CA THR A 110 7.90 19.94 -6.74
C THR A 110 7.45 20.74 -5.52
N THR A 111 6.25 20.46 -5.02
CA THR A 111 5.69 21.08 -3.82
C THR A 111 4.86 20.08 -3.02
N LEU A 112 4.66 20.34 -1.73
CA LEU A 112 3.69 19.62 -0.90
C LEU A 112 2.35 20.36 -0.79
N ASP A 113 2.34 21.64 -1.13
CA ASP A 113 1.14 22.47 -1.14
C ASP A 113 0.32 22.25 -2.41
N THR A 114 -0.95 22.64 -2.40
CA THR A 114 -1.81 22.58 -3.58
C THR A 114 -1.71 23.82 -4.47
N SER A 115 -0.61 24.55 -4.35
CA SER A 115 -0.30 25.73 -5.15
C SER A 115 1.19 25.82 -5.49
N TYR A 116 1.50 26.39 -6.65
CA TYR A 116 2.88 26.56 -7.11
C TYR A 116 3.02 27.75 -8.06
N ALA A 117 3.97 28.65 -7.76
CA ALA A 117 4.27 29.79 -8.62
C ALA A 117 5.37 29.43 -9.63
N ILE A 118 5.03 29.48 -10.91
CA ILE A 118 5.96 29.31 -12.04
C ILE A 118 6.46 30.70 -12.45
N SER A 119 7.78 30.81 -12.64
CA SER A 119 8.45 32.02 -13.12
C SER A 119 9.40 31.69 -14.28
N GLY A 120 9.81 32.69 -15.04
CA GLY A 120 10.71 32.52 -16.20
C GLY A 120 10.00 32.08 -17.48
N LEU A 121 8.67 32.26 -17.56
CA LEU A 121 7.92 32.02 -18.80
C LEU A 121 8.15 33.14 -19.81
N SER A 122 7.96 32.85 -21.09
CA SER A 122 7.99 33.85 -22.16
C SER A 122 6.57 34.35 -22.46
N ALA A 123 6.41 35.67 -22.57
CA ALA A 123 5.12 36.27 -22.91
C ALA A 123 4.61 35.79 -24.27
N SER A 124 3.28 35.74 -24.44
CA SER A 124 2.62 35.32 -25.69
C SER A 124 2.98 33.91 -26.18
N THR A 125 3.44 33.03 -25.28
CA THR A 125 3.73 31.63 -25.59
C THR A 125 2.68 30.73 -24.94
N SER A 126 2.14 29.76 -25.69
CA SER A 126 1.21 28.76 -25.16
C SER A 126 1.99 27.63 -24.50
N TYR A 127 1.79 27.44 -23.20
CA TYR A 127 2.42 26.38 -22.42
C TYR A 127 1.39 25.32 -22.02
N ARG A 128 1.79 24.05 -22.04
CA ARG A 128 1.01 22.95 -21.48
C ARG A 128 1.44 22.70 -20.04
N LEU A 129 0.58 23.07 -19.10
CA LEU A 129 0.80 22.88 -17.67
C LEU A 129 0.21 21.54 -17.22
N THR A 130 0.96 20.76 -16.47
CA THR A 130 0.51 19.46 -15.94
C THR A 130 0.98 19.31 -14.51
N VAL A 131 0.11 18.83 -13.62
CA VAL A 131 0.44 18.57 -12.22
C VAL A 131 0.18 17.09 -11.97
N THR A 132 1.18 16.39 -11.46
CA THR A 132 1.07 14.97 -11.09
C THR A 132 1.22 14.82 -9.60
N ALA A 133 0.45 13.92 -9.01
CA ALA A 133 0.57 13.54 -7.62
C ALA A 133 1.55 12.35 -7.51
N SER A 134 2.46 12.38 -6.55
CA SER A 134 3.48 11.35 -6.34
C SER A 134 3.64 11.02 -4.85
N ASP A 135 3.77 9.74 -4.53
CA ASP A 135 3.99 9.25 -3.18
C ASP A 135 5.02 8.11 -3.13
N SER A 136 5.11 7.42 -2.00
CA SER A 136 6.00 6.27 -1.80
C SER A 136 5.69 5.04 -2.69
N LYS A 137 4.56 5.04 -3.41
CA LYS A 137 4.09 3.94 -4.25
C LYS A 137 4.19 4.25 -5.73
N GLY A 138 4.07 5.51 -6.13
CA GLY A 138 4.30 5.93 -7.50
C GLY A 138 3.76 7.31 -7.83
N THR A 139 3.58 7.57 -9.12
CA THR A 139 3.08 8.83 -9.66
C THR A 139 1.85 8.59 -10.52
N SER A 140 0.87 9.49 -10.44
CA SER A 140 -0.40 9.47 -11.20
C SER A 140 -0.23 9.60 -12.71
#